data_AF-A0A7D9DDA7-F1
#
_entry.id   AF-A0A7D9DDA7-F1
#
_cell.length_a   1.000
_cell.length_b   1.000
_cell.length_c   1.000
_cell.angle_alpha   90.00
_cell.angle_beta   90.00
_cell.angle_gamma   90.00
#
_symmetry.space_group_name_H-M   'P 1'
#
loop_
_entity.id
_entity.type
_entity.pdbx_description
1 polymer ?
#
loop_
_entity_poly.entity_id
_entity_poly.type
_entity_poly.pdbx_seq_one_letter_code
_entity_poly.pdbx_strand_id
1 'polypeptide(L)'
;MAVITFTLIVVSFWAVKTTKANSTYVDLALNKDPINPGSCDTQSHGQIKLIKDRLGDERLVVCSENSDSKSSWKFLDGRSTIGEYFDPAYDCSDVVDRVPAAKSGIYWIKNEAVIKVVKAWCDVTTDGGGYLLVAKKDDPVTWTVPSSNETVYPQGNPHWSSIFGDMKMIDIRIQISTTSRFEDTKADWSFRLANKRPLGKLLVRNYGGCTEHNPGIGDISYVKDLLLGKTVNTQFRCSLFSAHLSEEIGWGMMNRCLKMPCPNGFAIIQYGSSVKIKLDDHGSFSYSAYKNASTSGILYSSTSFVGCSDGKCCACYGPRRGTKNYCLKNCTAINGGTVTKNAHTWIWIRSSVPKRAWRKCIEYIKTDSNGIKHTYRINEDTGIEEKGSCAYSEEVRKSGAVLVAPNEMAVKKIHSAPGLLLYRSKDKKLFVHGEKEWNELAMENEVSNF
;
A
#
# COMPACT_ATOMS: atom_id res chain seq x y z
N MET A 1 49.07 -60.23 -71.66
CA MET A 1 47.63 -59.91 -71.51
C MET A 1 47.26 -60.16 -70.06
N ALA A 2 47.12 -59.09 -69.28
CA ALA A 2 46.75 -59.16 -67.88
C ALA A 2 45.23 -59.14 -67.77
N VAL A 3 44.64 -60.15 -67.12
CA VAL A 3 43.21 -60.24 -66.85
C VAL A 3 42.97 -59.69 -65.46
N ILE A 4 42.30 -58.54 -65.41
CA ILE A 4 41.89 -57.83 -64.19
C ILE A 4 40.66 -58.54 -63.63
N THR A 5 40.74 -59.05 -62.40
CA THR A 5 39.58 -59.54 -61.64
C THR A 5 39.15 -58.46 -60.66
N PHE A 6 37.95 -57.90 -60.89
CA PHE A 6 37.34 -56.86 -60.04
C PHE A 6 36.64 -57.48 -58.83
N THR A 7 37.01 -57.00 -57.65
CA THR A 7 36.39 -57.31 -56.36
C THR A 7 35.05 -56.58 -56.23
N LEU A 8 33.96 -57.31 -56.00
CA LEU A 8 32.65 -56.73 -55.70
C LEU A 8 32.57 -56.39 -54.19
N ILE A 9 32.57 -55.10 -53.86
CA ILE A 9 32.28 -54.60 -52.50
C ILE A 9 30.77 -54.36 -52.41
N VAL A 10 30.08 -55.15 -51.61
CA VAL A 10 28.67 -54.93 -51.25
C VAL A 10 28.62 -53.86 -50.17
N VAL A 11 28.30 -52.62 -50.55
CA VAL A 11 28.03 -51.53 -49.61
C VAL A 11 26.59 -51.68 -49.10
N SER A 12 26.43 -52.09 -47.85
CA SER A 12 25.15 -52.13 -47.17
C SER A 12 24.74 -50.70 -46.79
N PHE A 13 23.78 -50.12 -47.52
CA PHE A 13 23.12 -48.88 -47.15
C PHE A 13 22.23 -49.13 -45.92
N TRP A 14 22.70 -48.75 -44.74
CA TRP A 14 21.82 -48.53 -43.60
C TRP A 14 21.03 -47.23 -43.87
N ALA A 15 19.76 -47.39 -44.21
CA ALA A 15 18.82 -46.27 -44.23
C ALA A 15 18.65 -45.74 -42.80
N VAL A 16 19.35 -44.67 -42.46
CA VAL A 16 19.06 -43.87 -41.27
C VAL A 16 17.69 -43.24 -41.51
N LYS A 17 16.65 -43.80 -40.88
CA LYS A 17 15.36 -43.12 -40.74
C LYS A 17 15.60 -41.86 -39.90
N THR A 18 15.76 -40.72 -40.57
CA THR A 18 15.64 -39.43 -39.93
C THR A 18 14.18 -39.28 -39.50
N THR A 19 13.89 -39.53 -38.23
CA THR A 19 12.66 -39.05 -37.61
C THR A 19 12.71 -37.53 -37.69
N LYS A 20 11.95 -36.94 -38.63
CA LYS A 20 11.62 -35.52 -38.58
C LYS A 20 11.09 -35.24 -37.18
N ALA A 21 11.84 -34.49 -36.38
CA ALA A 21 11.27 -33.88 -35.21
C ALA A 21 10.09 -33.04 -35.70
N ASN A 22 8.87 -33.38 -35.28
CA ASN A 22 7.72 -32.50 -35.45
C ASN A 22 7.98 -31.28 -34.57
N SER A 23 8.70 -30.29 -35.08
CA SER A 23 8.76 -28.97 -34.46
C SER A 23 7.36 -28.38 -34.58
N THR A 24 6.59 -28.47 -33.51
CA THR A 24 5.36 -27.70 -33.36
C THR A 24 5.81 -26.25 -33.20
N TYR A 25 5.75 -25.47 -34.28
CA TYR A 25 5.97 -24.04 -34.19
C TYR A 25 4.82 -23.46 -33.36
N VAL A 26 5.15 -22.75 -32.29
CA VAL A 26 4.17 -21.91 -31.59
C VAL A 26 4.02 -20.65 -32.42
N ASP A 27 2.86 -20.49 -33.07
CA ASP A 27 2.53 -19.22 -33.72
C ASP A 27 2.44 -18.12 -32.65
N LEU A 28 3.43 -17.23 -32.63
CA LEU A 28 3.39 -16.01 -31.85
C LEU A 28 2.42 -15.04 -32.53
N ALA A 29 1.16 -15.07 -32.11
CA ALA A 29 0.19 -14.08 -32.57
C ALA A 29 0.59 -12.70 -32.05
N LEU A 30 1.03 -11.82 -32.95
CA LEU A 30 1.22 -10.40 -32.65
C LEU A 30 -0.13 -9.79 -32.30
N ASN A 31 -0.26 -9.39 -31.05
CA ASN A 31 -1.51 -8.87 -30.55
C ASN A 31 -1.75 -7.45 -31.07
N LYS A 32 -2.98 -7.17 -31.54
CA LYS A 32 -3.35 -5.83 -32.03
C LYS A 32 -3.45 -4.81 -30.89
N ASP A 33 -3.84 -5.26 -29.71
CA ASP A 33 -3.78 -4.47 -28.48
C ASP A 33 -2.56 -4.92 -27.68
N PRO A 34 -1.52 -4.07 -27.51
CA PRO A 34 -0.28 -4.51 -26.90
C PRO A 34 -0.46 -4.92 -25.43
N ILE A 35 -1.51 -4.48 -24.71
CA ILE A 35 -1.68 -4.77 -23.27
C ILE A 35 -2.80 -5.78 -22.99
N ASN A 36 -3.66 -6.08 -23.96
CA ASN A 36 -4.82 -6.94 -23.76
C ASN A 36 -4.77 -8.19 -24.64
N PRO A 37 -4.37 -9.37 -24.12
CA PRO A 37 -4.35 -10.63 -24.85
C PRO A 37 -5.73 -11.14 -25.28
N GLY A 38 -6.83 -10.48 -24.92
CA GLY A 38 -8.19 -10.91 -25.20
C GLY A 38 -8.69 -11.95 -24.19
N SER A 39 -9.82 -12.60 -24.49
CA SER A 39 -10.36 -13.66 -23.63
C SER A 39 -9.46 -14.90 -23.65
N CYS A 40 -9.34 -15.56 -22.50
CA CYS A 40 -8.75 -16.90 -22.39
C CYS A 40 -9.89 -17.89 -22.09
N ASP A 41 -10.11 -18.81 -23.01
CA ASP A 41 -11.22 -19.76 -23.08
C ASP A 41 -10.76 -21.07 -23.77
N THR A 42 -11.68 -21.98 -24.07
CA THR A 42 -11.37 -23.26 -24.71
C THR A 42 -10.79 -23.12 -26.11
N GLN A 43 -11.12 -22.06 -26.86
CA GLN A 43 -10.59 -21.82 -28.21
C GLN A 43 -9.18 -21.25 -28.19
N SER A 44 -8.86 -20.49 -27.14
CA SER A 44 -7.56 -19.85 -26.93
C SER A 44 -6.62 -20.66 -26.04
N HIS A 45 -7.06 -21.81 -25.52
CA HIS A 45 -6.25 -22.68 -24.70
C HIS A 45 -4.93 -23.08 -25.41
N GLY A 46 -3.81 -22.92 -24.71
CA GLY A 46 -2.46 -23.19 -25.23
C GLY A 46 -1.90 -22.09 -26.13
N GLN A 47 -2.68 -21.06 -26.50
CA GLN A 47 -2.15 -19.93 -27.28
C GLN A 47 -1.15 -19.13 -26.45
N ILE A 48 -0.08 -18.69 -27.10
CA ILE A 48 0.93 -17.80 -26.54
C ILE A 48 0.85 -16.45 -27.25
N LYS A 49 0.85 -15.36 -26.48
CA LYS A 49 0.82 -13.99 -27.01
C LYS A 49 1.93 -13.14 -26.41
N LEU A 50 2.50 -12.27 -27.25
CA LEU A 50 3.39 -11.21 -26.81
C LEU A 50 2.54 -9.99 -26.42
N ILE A 51 2.72 -9.49 -25.21
CA ILE A 51 2.05 -8.31 -24.67
C ILE A 51 3.05 -7.38 -23.96
N LYS A 52 2.64 -6.16 -23.65
CA LYS A 52 3.32 -5.24 -22.76
C LYS A 52 2.69 -5.35 -21.38
N ASP A 53 3.51 -5.60 -20.36
CA ASP A 53 3.08 -5.61 -18.97
C ASP A 53 2.75 -4.20 -18.45
N ARG A 54 2.33 -4.10 -17.19
CA ARG A 54 1.97 -2.84 -16.53
C ARG A 54 3.11 -1.81 -16.48
N LEU A 55 4.37 -2.25 -16.59
CA LEU A 55 5.56 -1.39 -16.67
C LEU A 55 5.89 -0.99 -18.11
N GLY A 56 5.30 -1.65 -19.10
CA GLY A 56 5.51 -1.43 -20.52
C GLY A 56 6.52 -2.39 -21.15
N ASP A 57 7.05 -3.35 -20.39
CA ASP A 57 7.99 -4.33 -20.87
C ASP A 57 7.28 -5.44 -21.65
N GLU A 58 7.92 -5.94 -22.71
CA GLU A 58 7.40 -7.07 -23.47
C GLU A 58 7.49 -8.38 -22.65
N ARG A 59 6.39 -9.13 -22.64
CA ARG A 59 6.22 -10.40 -21.93
C ARG A 59 5.39 -11.38 -22.74
N LEU A 60 5.69 -12.66 -22.58
CA LEU A 60 4.89 -13.74 -23.14
C LEU A 60 3.87 -14.23 -22.11
N VAL A 61 2.62 -14.36 -22.55
CA VAL A 61 1.54 -14.95 -21.77
C VAL A 61 0.99 -16.18 -22.48
N VAL A 62 0.60 -17.20 -21.71
CA VAL A 62 -0.07 -18.40 -22.20
C VAL A 62 -1.46 -18.53 -21.59
N CYS A 63 -2.45 -18.90 -22.41
CA CYS A 63 -3.78 -19.23 -21.92
C CYS A 63 -3.79 -20.68 -21.44
N SER A 64 -4.05 -20.88 -20.15
CA SER A 64 -4.06 -22.22 -19.52
C SER A 64 -5.21 -22.34 -18.54
N GLU A 65 -5.68 -23.57 -18.34
CA GLU A 65 -6.65 -23.85 -17.29
C GLU A 65 -6.00 -23.76 -15.90
N ASN A 66 -6.77 -23.26 -14.93
CA ASN A 66 -6.46 -23.34 -13.52
C ASN A 66 -6.98 -24.65 -12.92
N SER A 67 -6.55 -24.97 -11.70
CA SER A 67 -7.06 -26.10 -10.90
C SER A 67 -8.58 -26.12 -10.79
N ASP A 68 -9.22 -24.96 -10.88
CA ASP A 68 -10.67 -24.78 -10.72
C ASP A 68 -11.40 -24.75 -12.09
N SER A 69 -10.81 -25.33 -13.14
CA SER A 69 -11.35 -25.40 -14.51
C SER A 69 -11.68 -24.04 -15.15
N LYS A 70 -11.10 -22.95 -14.63
CA LYS A 70 -11.22 -21.61 -15.20
C LYS A 70 -9.95 -21.25 -15.97
N SER A 71 -10.07 -21.04 -17.28
CA SER A 71 -8.97 -20.60 -18.13
C SER A 71 -8.56 -19.17 -17.80
N SER A 72 -7.25 -18.92 -17.69
CA SER A 72 -6.70 -17.57 -17.54
C SER A 72 -5.35 -17.44 -18.24
N TRP A 73 -5.03 -16.20 -18.63
CA TRP A 73 -3.69 -15.85 -19.08
C TRP A 73 -2.71 -15.94 -17.91
N LYS A 74 -1.52 -16.48 -18.16
CA LYS A 74 -0.42 -16.59 -17.18
C LYS A 74 0.89 -16.19 -17.83
N PHE A 75 1.78 -15.55 -17.08
CA PHE A 75 3.15 -15.36 -17.54
C PHE A 75 3.90 -16.70 -17.55
N LEU A 76 4.72 -16.91 -18.57
CA LEU A 76 5.53 -18.14 -18.71
C LEU A 76 6.66 -18.22 -17.67
N ASP A 77 7.07 -17.10 -17.08
CA ASP A 77 8.12 -17.05 -16.06
C ASP A 77 7.59 -17.23 -14.63
N GLY A 78 6.33 -17.63 -14.47
CA GLY A 78 5.70 -17.92 -13.18
C GLY A 78 5.29 -16.69 -12.37
N ARG A 79 5.48 -15.46 -12.89
CA ARG A 79 5.00 -14.26 -12.21
C ARG A 79 3.47 -14.21 -12.17
N SER A 80 2.95 -13.61 -11.10
CA SER A 80 1.52 -13.31 -10.98
C SER A 80 1.07 -12.28 -12.03
N THR A 81 -0.07 -12.54 -12.66
CA THR A 81 -0.77 -11.62 -13.57
C THR A 81 -1.63 -10.58 -12.85
N ILE A 82 -1.84 -10.74 -11.56
CA ILE A 82 -2.69 -9.85 -10.77
C ILE A 82 -2.15 -8.41 -10.81
N GLY A 83 -3.03 -7.49 -11.18
CA GLY A 83 -2.72 -6.08 -11.39
C GLY A 83 -2.13 -5.77 -12.77
N GLU A 84 -2.21 -6.71 -13.71
CA GLU A 84 -2.09 -6.45 -15.15
C GLU A 84 -3.41 -5.98 -15.74
N TYR A 85 -3.40 -5.40 -16.95
CA TYR A 85 -4.61 -4.84 -17.57
C TYR A 85 -5.72 -5.90 -17.75
N PHE A 86 -5.34 -7.12 -18.12
CA PHE A 86 -6.22 -8.25 -18.39
C PHE A 86 -6.56 -9.09 -17.15
N ASP A 87 -5.89 -8.83 -16.03
CA ASP A 87 -6.16 -9.43 -14.72
C ASP A 87 -6.02 -8.34 -13.63
N PRO A 88 -6.86 -7.29 -13.66
CA PRO A 88 -6.70 -6.15 -12.78
C PRO A 88 -6.99 -6.53 -11.32
N ALA A 89 -6.27 -5.90 -10.40
CA ALA A 89 -6.52 -6.05 -8.98
C ALA A 89 -7.81 -5.30 -8.57
N TYR A 90 -8.43 -5.72 -7.47
CA TYR A 90 -9.61 -5.02 -6.95
C TYR A 90 -9.25 -3.66 -6.32
N ASP A 91 -8.14 -3.63 -5.58
CA ASP A 91 -7.52 -2.44 -5.01
C ASP A 91 -6.03 -2.73 -4.70
N CYS A 92 -5.31 -1.76 -4.12
CA CYS A 92 -3.91 -1.98 -3.74
C CYS A 92 -3.74 -3.00 -2.61
N SER A 93 -4.76 -3.24 -1.79
CA SER A 93 -4.70 -4.23 -0.71
C SER A 93 -4.84 -5.65 -1.24
N ASP A 94 -5.67 -5.82 -2.26
CA ASP A 94 -5.80 -7.06 -3.02
C ASP A 94 -4.50 -7.46 -3.73
N VAL A 95 -3.70 -6.49 -4.20
CA VAL A 95 -2.34 -6.74 -4.70
C VAL A 95 -1.47 -7.36 -3.60
N VAL A 96 -1.44 -6.76 -2.41
CA VAL A 96 -0.66 -7.27 -1.26
C VAL A 96 -1.11 -8.70 -0.88
N ASP A 97 -2.42 -8.92 -0.88
CA ASP A 97 -3.01 -10.18 -0.45
C ASP A 97 -2.76 -11.33 -1.40
N ARG A 98 -2.80 -11.06 -2.71
CA ARG A 98 -2.70 -12.12 -3.72
C ARG A 98 -1.32 -12.26 -4.32
N VAL A 99 -0.43 -11.26 -4.21
CA VAL A 99 0.91 -11.27 -4.80
C VAL A 99 1.99 -11.16 -3.72
N PRO A 100 2.54 -12.28 -3.20
CA PRO A 100 3.45 -12.24 -2.05
C PRO A 100 4.74 -11.45 -2.33
N ALA A 101 5.22 -11.51 -3.58
CA ALA A 101 6.41 -10.80 -4.04
C ALA A 101 6.08 -9.41 -4.65
N ALA A 102 4.92 -8.83 -4.32
CA ALA A 102 4.55 -7.50 -4.82
C ALA A 102 5.60 -6.45 -4.44
N LYS A 103 5.81 -5.50 -5.34
CA LYS A 103 6.67 -4.33 -5.12
C LYS A 103 5.85 -3.07 -5.29
N SER A 104 6.15 -2.02 -4.54
CA SER A 104 5.45 -0.74 -4.71
C SER A 104 5.65 -0.23 -6.14
N GLY A 105 4.59 0.28 -6.75
CA GLY A 105 4.61 0.66 -8.16
C GLY A 105 3.23 0.71 -8.80
N ILE A 106 3.21 0.71 -10.13
CA ILE A 106 1.97 0.77 -10.91
C ILE A 106 1.30 -0.61 -10.98
N TYR A 107 -0.01 -0.60 -10.75
CA TYR A 107 -0.91 -1.71 -10.93
C TYR A 107 -2.19 -1.25 -11.63
N TRP A 108 -2.79 -2.13 -12.41
CA TRP A 108 -4.13 -1.93 -12.96
C TRP A 108 -5.19 -2.36 -11.96
N ILE A 109 -6.18 -1.50 -11.73
CA ILE A 109 -7.24 -1.68 -10.75
C ILE A 109 -8.61 -1.60 -11.44
N LYS A 110 -9.54 -2.46 -11.00
CA LYS A 110 -10.95 -2.42 -11.38
C LYS A 110 -11.81 -2.91 -10.23
N ASN A 111 -12.82 -2.13 -9.85
CA ASN A 111 -13.83 -2.50 -8.86
C ASN A 111 -15.15 -1.77 -9.15
N GLU A 112 -16.16 -1.97 -8.31
CA GLU A 112 -17.48 -1.34 -8.49
C GLU A 112 -17.45 0.19 -8.50
N ALA A 113 -16.53 0.80 -7.73
CA ALA A 113 -16.35 2.25 -7.67
C ALA A 113 -15.49 2.80 -8.82
N VAL A 114 -14.78 1.93 -9.54
CA VAL A 114 -13.85 2.27 -10.62
C VAL A 114 -14.27 1.49 -11.87
N ILE A 115 -15.21 2.08 -12.61
CA ILE A 115 -15.97 1.42 -13.70
C ILE A 115 -15.06 0.87 -14.81
N LYS A 116 -13.97 1.57 -15.11
CA LYS A 116 -12.98 1.19 -16.14
C LYS A 116 -11.71 0.66 -15.48
N VAL A 117 -10.94 -0.16 -16.22
CA VAL A 117 -9.61 -0.57 -15.78
C VAL A 117 -8.69 0.66 -15.80
N VAL A 118 -8.08 1.01 -14.68
CA VAL A 118 -7.24 2.21 -14.54
C VAL A 118 -5.93 1.89 -13.84
N LYS A 119 -4.89 2.68 -14.09
CA LYS A 119 -3.62 2.57 -13.36
C LYS A 119 -3.73 3.24 -12.00
N ALA A 120 -3.05 2.67 -11.02
CA ALA A 120 -2.86 3.24 -9.70
C ALA A 120 -1.44 2.96 -9.22
N TRP A 121 -0.86 3.91 -8.49
CA TRP A 121 0.40 3.67 -7.77
C TRP A 121 0.10 3.10 -6.39
N CYS A 122 0.51 1.85 -6.15
CA CYS A 122 0.32 1.16 -4.90
C CYS A 122 1.60 1.16 -4.07
N ASP A 123 1.50 1.55 -2.80
CA ASP A 123 2.47 1.22 -1.78
C ASP A 123 2.04 -0.07 -1.07
N VAL A 124 2.83 -1.11 -1.29
CA VAL A 124 2.60 -2.47 -0.78
C VAL A 124 3.42 -2.78 0.47
N THR A 125 4.14 -1.78 1.01
CA THR A 125 5.14 -1.97 2.05
C THR A 125 4.80 -1.23 3.35
N THR A 126 4.41 0.05 3.27
CA THR A 126 4.21 0.86 4.48
C THR A 126 3.00 0.37 5.27
N ASP A 127 3.18 0.11 6.57
CA ASP A 127 2.12 -0.35 7.47
C ASP A 127 1.33 -1.57 6.95
N GLY A 128 2.07 -2.55 6.39
CA GLY A 128 1.49 -3.75 5.78
C GLY A 128 0.98 -3.54 4.36
N GLY A 129 1.13 -2.33 3.80
CA GLY A 129 0.78 -2.00 2.43
C GLY A 129 -0.71 -1.71 2.22
N GLY A 130 -1.10 -1.73 0.95
CA GLY A 130 -2.47 -1.53 0.50
C GLY A 130 -2.84 -0.07 0.24
N TYR A 131 -1.86 0.84 0.28
CA TYR A 131 -2.09 2.26 0.06
C TYR A 131 -2.06 2.59 -1.42
N LEU A 132 -3.02 3.39 -1.87
CA LEU A 132 -3.16 3.92 -3.21
C LEU A 132 -2.84 5.42 -3.19
N LEU A 133 -1.93 5.88 -4.06
CA LEU A 133 -1.62 7.31 -4.20
C LEU A 133 -2.74 8.07 -4.92
N VAL A 134 -3.34 9.04 -4.25
CA VAL A 134 -4.46 9.83 -4.81
C VAL A 134 -4.16 11.30 -4.99
N ALA A 135 -3.09 11.82 -4.38
CA ALA A 135 -2.64 13.18 -4.62
C ALA A 135 -1.14 13.36 -4.42
N LYS A 136 -0.60 14.36 -5.14
CA LYS A 136 0.75 14.89 -4.93
C LYS A 136 0.73 16.41 -4.99
N LYS A 137 1.57 17.05 -4.18
CA LYS A 137 1.90 18.48 -4.27
C LYS A 137 3.37 18.75 -3.95
N ASP A 138 3.97 19.72 -4.63
CA ASP A 138 5.39 20.08 -4.45
C ASP A 138 5.60 21.33 -3.56
N ASP A 139 4.52 21.81 -2.97
CA ASP A 139 4.55 22.85 -1.96
C ASP A 139 3.44 22.55 -0.91
N PRO A 140 3.38 23.26 0.22
CA PRO A 140 2.39 23.02 1.25
C PRO A 140 1.02 23.60 0.92
N VAL A 141 0.79 24.17 -0.26
CA VAL A 141 -0.47 24.84 -0.61
C VAL A 141 -1.47 23.79 -1.11
N THR A 142 -2.28 23.26 -0.20
CA THR A 142 -3.19 22.14 -0.51
C THR A 142 -4.39 22.54 -1.36
N TRP A 143 -4.84 23.81 -1.33
CA TRP A 143 -6.04 24.24 -2.06
C TRP A 143 -5.88 24.52 -3.55
N THR A 144 -4.64 24.75 -4.00
CA THR A 144 -4.34 24.94 -5.42
C THR A 144 -4.04 23.62 -6.11
N VAL A 145 -4.13 22.48 -5.42
CA VAL A 145 -3.87 21.17 -6.03
C VAL A 145 -4.97 20.92 -7.06
N PRO A 146 -4.64 20.87 -8.36
CA PRO A 146 -5.64 20.60 -9.38
C PRO A 146 -6.16 19.17 -9.24
N SER A 147 -7.34 18.89 -9.78
CA SER A 147 -7.86 17.53 -9.90
C SER A 147 -8.00 17.16 -11.37
N SER A 148 -7.66 15.92 -11.72
CA SER A 148 -7.73 15.39 -13.07
C SER A 148 -8.18 13.92 -13.08
N ASN A 149 -8.63 13.46 -14.25
CA ASN A 149 -8.92 12.05 -14.50
C ASN A 149 -7.65 11.29 -14.91
N GLU A 150 -6.54 11.52 -14.22
CA GLU A 150 -5.26 10.87 -14.48
C GLU A 150 -4.76 10.13 -13.23
N THR A 151 -3.87 9.16 -13.42
CA THR A 151 -3.19 8.47 -12.31
C THR A 151 -2.12 9.37 -11.71
N VAL A 152 -2.06 9.43 -10.37
CA VAL A 152 -0.97 10.14 -9.68
C VAL A 152 0.28 9.27 -9.63
N TYR A 153 1.42 9.86 -9.95
CA TYR A 153 2.75 9.23 -9.81
C TYR A 153 3.57 9.98 -8.75
N PRO A 154 4.42 9.29 -7.97
CA PRO A 154 5.19 9.94 -6.91
C PRO A 154 6.15 11.03 -7.40
N GLN A 155 6.65 10.93 -8.64
CA GLN A 155 7.49 11.92 -9.31
C GLN A 155 6.75 12.66 -10.45
N GLY A 156 5.43 12.46 -10.58
CA GLY A 156 4.61 13.10 -11.60
C GLY A 156 4.24 14.55 -11.25
N ASN A 157 3.44 15.16 -12.11
CA ASN A 157 2.91 16.50 -11.87
C ASN A 157 1.99 16.52 -10.64
N PRO A 158 1.92 17.64 -9.89
CA PRO A 158 0.94 17.80 -8.82
C PRO A 158 -0.51 17.75 -9.31
N HIS A 159 -1.29 16.83 -8.76
CA HIS A 159 -2.74 16.81 -8.89
C HIS A 159 -3.37 15.81 -7.90
N TRP A 160 -4.68 15.90 -7.72
CA TRP A 160 -5.54 14.83 -7.24
C TRP A 160 -6.04 13.99 -8.41
N SER A 161 -6.26 12.70 -8.17
CA SER A 161 -6.96 11.84 -9.13
C SER A 161 -8.44 11.72 -8.78
N SER A 162 -9.31 12.30 -9.61
CA SER A 162 -10.76 12.17 -9.46
C SER A 162 -11.30 10.79 -9.84
N ILE A 163 -10.48 9.94 -10.47
CA ILE A 163 -10.82 8.56 -10.84
C ILE A 163 -11.26 7.77 -9.60
N PHE A 164 -10.65 8.03 -8.46
CA PHE A 164 -10.87 7.28 -7.22
C PHE A 164 -11.92 7.92 -6.31
N GLY A 165 -12.67 8.92 -6.78
CA GLY A 165 -13.64 9.68 -5.98
C GLY A 165 -14.73 8.84 -5.32
N ASP A 166 -15.19 7.76 -5.97
CA ASP A 166 -16.21 6.88 -5.40
C ASP A 166 -15.61 5.70 -4.60
N MET A 167 -14.28 5.55 -4.60
CA MET A 167 -13.60 4.51 -3.86
C MET A 167 -13.76 4.73 -2.36
N LYS A 168 -14.32 3.74 -1.66
CA LYS A 168 -14.49 3.79 -0.20
C LYS A 168 -13.14 3.57 0.48
N MET A 169 -12.70 4.55 1.27
CA MET A 169 -11.47 4.49 2.06
C MET A 169 -11.76 4.22 3.54
N ILE A 170 -10.85 3.51 4.20
CA ILE A 170 -10.81 3.31 5.66
C ILE A 170 -9.60 3.99 6.30
N ASP A 171 -8.52 4.23 5.54
CA ASP A 171 -7.42 5.09 5.96
C ASP A 171 -7.18 6.19 4.92
N ILE A 172 -6.79 7.36 5.41
CA ILE A 172 -6.09 8.38 4.63
C ILE A 172 -4.72 8.62 5.25
N ARG A 173 -3.68 8.62 4.43
CA ARG A 173 -2.29 8.84 4.86
C ARG A 173 -1.77 10.13 4.24
N ILE A 174 -1.16 10.96 5.09
CA ILE A 174 -0.53 12.22 4.70
C ILE A 174 0.97 12.09 4.96
N GLN A 175 1.74 12.19 3.90
CA GLN A 175 3.19 12.06 3.92
C GLN A 175 3.82 13.38 3.47
N ILE A 176 4.83 13.85 4.22
CA ILE A 176 5.55 15.10 3.95
C ILE A 176 7.05 14.83 3.84
N SER A 177 7.66 15.37 2.79
CA SER A 177 9.11 15.46 2.59
C SER A 177 9.55 16.91 2.37
N THR A 178 10.83 17.19 2.57
CA THR A 178 11.48 18.46 2.18
C THR A 178 12.13 18.40 0.80
N THR A 179 12.08 17.24 0.14
CA THR A 179 12.64 17.02 -1.19
C THR A 179 11.57 16.38 -2.09
N SER A 180 11.81 16.34 -3.40
CA SER A 180 10.95 15.66 -4.38
C SER A 180 10.95 14.12 -4.24
N ARG A 181 11.73 13.58 -3.32
CA ARG A 181 11.81 12.15 -3.01
C ARG A 181 10.99 11.86 -1.77
N PHE A 182 10.02 10.96 -1.89
CA PHE A 182 9.21 10.54 -0.76
C PHE A 182 10.00 9.66 0.22
N GLU A 183 11.16 9.15 -0.16
CA GLU A 183 12.09 8.44 0.73
C GLU A 183 12.69 9.35 1.81
N ASP A 184 12.79 10.66 1.53
CA ASP A 184 13.31 11.67 2.46
C ASP A 184 12.25 12.20 3.46
N THR A 185 11.18 11.43 3.64
CA THR A 185 10.02 11.76 4.48
C THR A 185 10.43 12.21 5.88
N LYS A 186 9.86 13.35 6.29
CA LYS A 186 10.03 13.93 7.63
C LYS A 186 8.86 13.61 8.56
N ALA A 187 7.75 13.22 7.97
CA ALA A 187 6.44 13.24 8.60
C ALA A 187 5.50 12.31 7.83
N ASP A 188 4.94 11.29 8.48
CA ASP A 188 4.09 10.29 7.81
C ASP A 188 3.04 9.74 8.76
N TRP A 189 1.77 10.00 8.46
CA TRP A 189 0.68 9.66 9.36
C TRP A 189 -0.48 9.05 8.62
N SER A 190 -1.04 7.99 9.20
CA SER A 190 -2.28 7.37 8.74
C SER A 190 -3.40 7.72 9.71
N PHE A 191 -4.47 8.29 9.19
CA PHE A 191 -5.70 8.57 9.90
C PHE A 191 -6.66 7.42 9.61
N ARG A 192 -6.90 6.56 10.60
CA ARG A 192 -7.90 5.49 10.52
C ARG A 192 -9.28 6.10 10.73
N LEU A 193 -10.17 5.93 9.77
CA LEU A 193 -11.59 6.28 9.92
C LEU A 193 -12.33 5.19 10.69
N ALA A 194 -13.34 5.55 11.47
CA ALA A 194 -14.21 4.58 12.12
C ALA A 194 -15.14 3.91 11.10
N ASN A 195 -15.62 4.67 10.12
CA ASN A 195 -16.47 4.16 9.04
C ASN A 195 -15.84 4.38 7.67
N LYS A 196 -16.03 3.40 6.78
CA LYS A 196 -15.64 3.56 5.38
C LYS A 196 -16.49 4.62 4.70
N ARG A 197 -15.86 5.51 3.93
CA ARG A 197 -16.59 6.47 3.09
C ARG A 197 -15.88 6.74 1.76
N PRO A 198 -16.61 7.14 0.70
CA PRO A 198 -15.99 7.53 -0.57
C PRO A 198 -14.97 8.65 -0.39
N LEU A 199 -13.87 8.63 -1.16
CA LEU A 199 -12.89 9.71 -1.20
C LEU A 199 -13.54 11.07 -1.53
N GLY A 200 -14.52 11.10 -2.43
CA GLY A 200 -15.31 12.27 -2.77
C GLY A 200 -16.24 12.78 -1.66
N LYS A 201 -16.18 12.17 -0.47
CA LYS A 201 -16.78 12.64 0.78
C LYS A 201 -15.71 12.69 1.88
N LEU A 202 -14.47 13.02 1.53
CA LEU A 202 -13.33 13.07 2.45
C LEU A 202 -13.59 14.07 3.58
N LEU A 203 -14.04 15.27 3.25
CA LEU A 203 -14.32 16.31 4.21
C LEU A 203 -15.77 16.20 4.70
N VAL A 204 -15.95 16.26 6.03
CA VAL A 204 -17.25 16.20 6.71
C VAL A 204 -17.46 17.45 7.57
N ARG A 205 -18.73 17.77 7.80
CA ARG A 205 -19.20 18.91 8.59
C ARG A 205 -20.20 18.42 9.63
N ASN A 206 -20.14 19.00 10.83
CA ASN A 206 -21.06 18.69 11.95
C ASN A 206 -21.18 17.18 12.26
N TYR A 207 -20.09 16.43 12.03
CA TYR A 207 -20.04 14.98 12.14
C TYR A 207 -18.61 14.52 12.43
N GLY A 208 -18.47 13.40 13.12
CA GLY A 208 -17.18 12.76 13.34
C GLY A 208 -16.18 13.63 14.11
N GLY A 209 -16.66 14.51 14.99
CA GLY A 209 -15.85 15.47 15.75
C GLY A 209 -15.46 16.74 15.00
N CYS A 210 -15.85 16.89 13.73
CA CYS A 210 -15.77 18.17 13.04
C CYS A 210 -17.01 19.02 13.36
N THR A 211 -16.83 20.33 13.54
CA THR A 211 -17.93 21.25 13.88
C THR A 211 -18.52 21.87 12.62
N GLU A 212 -19.60 22.63 12.79
CA GLU A 212 -20.22 23.37 11.69
C GLU A 212 -19.25 24.37 11.03
N HIS A 213 -18.51 25.12 11.85
CA HIS A 213 -17.58 26.15 11.38
C HIS A 213 -16.23 25.62 10.97
N ASN A 214 -15.89 24.38 11.34
CA ASN A 214 -14.57 23.81 11.14
C ASN A 214 -14.70 22.43 10.46
N PRO A 215 -15.05 22.37 9.16
CA PRO A 215 -15.05 21.15 8.37
C PRO A 215 -13.65 20.55 8.20
N GLY A 216 -13.59 19.25 8.01
CA GLY A 216 -12.31 18.54 7.97
C GLY A 216 -12.44 17.04 7.72
N ILE A 217 -11.31 16.35 7.84
CA ILE A 217 -11.29 14.88 7.90
C ILE A 217 -11.76 14.49 9.30
N GLY A 218 -13.06 14.21 9.42
CA GLY A 218 -13.68 13.73 10.66
C GLY A 218 -13.86 12.22 10.69
N ASP A 219 -14.44 11.73 11.79
CA ASP A 219 -14.71 10.31 12.07
C ASP A 219 -13.42 9.49 12.22
N ILE A 220 -12.38 10.13 12.76
CA ILE A 220 -11.09 9.48 12.97
C ILE A 220 -11.16 8.62 14.24
N SER A 221 -10.91 7.32 14.09
CA SER A 221 -10.80 6.35 15.19
C SER A 221 -9.45 6.49 15.90
N TYR A 222 -8.37 6.51 15.12
CA TYR A 222 -7.02 6.73 15.64
C TYR A 222 -6.08 7.29 14.56
N VAL A 223 -4.97 7.88 14.99
CA VAL A 223 -3.86 8.31 14.15
C VAL A 223 -2.63 7.48 14.45
N LYS A 224 -2.00 6.96 13.41
CA LYS A 224 -0.74 6.20 13.46
C LYS A 224 0.38 7.06 12.91
N ASP A 225 1.48 7.18 13.65
CA ASP A 225 2.74 7.70 13.12
C ASP A 225 3.47 6.54 12.45
N LEU A 226 3.58 6.60 11.13
CA LEU A 226 4.15 5.53 10.32
C LEU A 226 5.69 5.51 10.39
N LEU A 227 6.33 6.63 10.74
CA LEU A 227 7.78 6.66 11.02
C LEU A 227 8.12 5.97 12.34
N LEU A 228 7.16 5.92 13.26
CA LEU A 228 7.26 5.19 14.53
C LEU A 228 6.63 3.81 14.51
N GLY A 229 5.81 3.51 13.50
CA GLY A 229 5.05 2.27 13.42
C GLY A 229 3.99 2.09 14.51
N LYS A 230 3.58 3.17 15.19
CA LYS A 230 2.71 3.10 16.39
C LYS A 230 1.52 4.05 16.33
N THR A 231 0.43 3.65 16.98
CA THR A 231 -0.72 4.54 17.21
C THR A 231 -0.32 5.62 18.21
N VAL A 232 -0.46 6.88 17.82
CA VAL A 232 -0.03 8.04 18.61
C VAL A 232 -1.20 8.81 19.22
N ASN A 233 -2.41 8.67 18.67
CA ASN A 233 -3.60 9.30 19.24
C ASN A 233 -4.87 8.50 18.92
N THR A 234 -5.71 8.24 19.93
CA THR A 234 -7.00 7.54 19.79
C THR A 234 -8.21 8.42 20.11
N GLN A 235 -7.98 9.69 20.48
CA GLN A 235 -9.00 10.68 20.80
C GLN A 235 -9.08 11.81 19.76
N PHE A 236 -8.12 11.90 18.85
CA PHE A 236 -8.14 12.85 17.76
C PHE A 236 -9.28 12.53 16.78
N ARG A 237 -10.29 13.40 16.70
CA ARG A 237 -11.49 13.13 15.88
C ARG A 237 -11.56 13.87 14.55
N CYS A 238 -10.98 15.07 14.45
CA CYS A 238 -11.12 15.90 13.25
C CYS A 238 -9.83 16.65 12.88
N SER A 239 -9.36 16.49 11.65
CA SER A 239 -8.31 17.33 11.05
C SER A 239 -8.92 18.43 10.18
N LEU A 240 -8.70 19.70 10.54
CA LEU A 240 -9.35 20.83 9.87
C LEU A 240 -8.74 21.18 8.54
N PHE A 241 -9.62 21.45 7.58
CA PHE A 241 -9.27 21.99 6.29
C PHE A 241 -9.37 23.51 6.27
N SER A 242 -10.56 24.08 6.51
CA SER A 242 -10.78 25.54 6.58
C SER A 242 -12.02 25.89 7.40
N ALA A 243 -12.34 27.19 7.49
CA ALA A 243 -13.63 27.65 8.00
C ALA A 243 -14.75 27.39 6.97
N HIS A 244 -15.96 27.12 7.42
CA HIS A 244 -17.08 26.89 6.51
C HIS A 244 -17.46 28.15 5.72
N LEU A 245 -17.28 28.12 4.39
CA LEU A 245 -17.77 29.16 3.48
C LEU A 245 -19.17 28.80 2.93
N SER A 246 -19.31 27.73 2.13
CA SER A 246 -20.61 27.18 1.69
C SER A 246 -20.48 25.72 1.22
N GLU A 247 -21.56 25.09 0.76
CA GLU A 247 -21.50 23.75 0.13
C GLU A 247 -20.94 23.78 -1.30
N GLU A 248 -21.02 24.94 -1.96
CA GLU A 248 -20.58 25.14 -3.35
C GLU A 248 -19.17 25.77 -3.43
N ILE A 249 -18.64 26.24 -2.30
CA ILE A 249 -17.36 26.96 -2.20
C ILE A 249 -16.54 26.38 -1.02
N GLY A 250 -15.21 26.31 -1.16
CA GLY A 250 -14.33 25.83 -0.10
C GLY A 250 -14.32 24.29 0.01
N TRP A 251 -14.59 23.74 1.20
CA TRP A 251 -14.51 22.29 1.45
C TRP A 251 -15.49 21.46 0.59
N GLY A 252 -16.70 21.97 0.33
CA GLY A 252 -17.68 21.29 -0.52
C GLY A 252 -17.20 21.18 -1.96
N MET A 253 -16.52 22.22 -2.45
CA MET A 253 -15.81 22.20 -3.74
C MET A 253 -14.69 21.17 -3.75
N MET A 254 -13.94 20.98 -2.65
CA MET A 254 -12.93 19.92 -2.58
C MET A 254 -13.55 18.53 -2.75
N ASN A 255 -14.62 18.21 -2.03
CA ASN A 255 -15.33 16.93 -2.19
C ASN A 255 -15.83 16.73 -3.63
N ARG A 256 -16.32 17.80 -4.27
CA ARG A 256 -16.70 17.78 -5.69
C ARG A 256 -15.49 17.49 -6.59
N CYS A 257 -14.38 18.20 -6.41
CA CYS A 257 -13.15 18.02 -7.18
C CYS A 257 -12.49 16.66 -6.96
N LEU A 258 -12.76 15.98 -5.85
CA LEU A 258 -12.34 14.59 -5.66
C LEU A 258 -13.14 13.60 -6.51
N LYS A 259 -14.29 14.00 -7.07
CA LYS A 259 -15.13 13.20 -7.97
C LYS A 259 -15.06 13.61 -9.43
N MET A 260 -14.56 14.81 -9.73
CA MET A 260 -14.47 15.32 -11.09
C MET A 260 -13.26 16.24 -11.27
N PRO A 261 -12.74 16.40 -12.50
CA PRO A 261 -11.61 17.27 -12.76
C PRO A 261 -11.88 18.73 -12.38
N CYS A 262 -10.88 19.36 -11.75
CA CYS A 262 -10.83 20.76 -11.38
C CYS A 262 -9.43 21.32 -11.70
N PRO A 263 -9.21 21.88 -12.91
CA PRO A 263 -7.87 22.23 -13.39
C PRO A 263 -7.14 23.31 -12.57
N ASN A 264 -7.85 24.14 -11.82
CA ASN A 264 -7.26 25.19 -11.00
C ASN A 264 -7.22 24.85 -9.49
N GLY A 265 -7.61 23.64 -9.13
CA GLY A 265 -7.84 23.25 -7.74
C GLY A 265 -9.22 23.69 -7.26
N PHE A 266 -9.44 23.53 -5.95
CA PHE A 266 -10.79 23.52 -5.39
C PHE A 266 -11.15 24.79 -4.60
N ALA A 267 -10.22 25.74 -4.46
CA ALA A 267 -10.51 27.07 -3.94
C ALA A 267 -10.54 28.16 -5.03
N ILE A 268 -10.53 27.77 -6.31
CA ILE A 268 -10.51 28.70 -7.45
C ILE A 268 -11.73 28.45 -8.34
N ILE A 269 -12.61 29.44 -8.45
CA ILE A 269 -13.65 29.45 -9.49
C ILE A 269 -13.12 30.18 -10.71
N GLN A 270 -13.38 29.59 -11.87
CA GLN A 270 -13.05 30.18 -13.16
C GLN A 270 -14.33 30.62 -13.89
N TYR A 271 -14.40 31.90 -14.23
CA TYR A 271 -15.45 32.47 -15.09
C TYR A 271 -14.86 32.75 -16.48
N GLY A 272 -15.34 32.02 -17.49
CA GLY A 272 -14.79 32.08 -18.85
C GLY A 272 -13.32 31.65 -18.93
N SER A 273 -12.60 32.08 -19.96
CA SER A 273 -11.18 31.74 -20.16
C SER A 273 -10.21 32.60 -19.32
N SER A 274 -10.66 33.73 -18.75
CA SER A 274 -9.75 34.79 -18.29
C SER A 274 -9.82 35.10 -16.79
N VAL A 275 -10.95 34.85 -16.12
CA VAL A 275 -11.15 35.32 -14.74
C VAL A 275 -11.04 34.15 -13.77
N LYS A 276 -10.03 34.19 -12.91
CA LYS A 276 -9.83 33.22 -11.81
C LYS A 276 -9.98 33.95 -10.48
N ILE A 277 -10.94 33.51 -9.67
CA ILE A 277 -11.21 34.09 -8.35
C ILE A 277 -10.85 33.05 -7.29
N LYS A 278 -9.90 33.40 -6.42
CA LYS A 278 -9.56 32.59 -5.23
C LYS A 278 -10.56 32.91 -4.13
N LEU A 279 -11.24 31.88 -3.62
CA LEU A 279 -12.34 32.02 -2.66
C LEU A 279 -11.97 31.65 -1.23
N ASP A 280 -10.89 30.90 -1.04
CA ASP A 280 -10.41 30.47 0.27
C ASP A 280 -8.87 30.43 0.27
N ASP A 281 -8.25 30.88 1.34
CA ASP A 281 -6.82 30.81 1.62
C ASP A 281 -6.49 29.97 2.88
N HIS A 282 -7.47 29.19 3.33
CA HIS A 282 -7.32 28.18 4.35
C HIS A 282 -7.41 26.79 3.71
N GLY A 283 -6.65 25.85 4.27
CA GLY A 283 -6.59 24.48 3.77
C GLY A 283 -5.42 23.76 4.37
N SER A 284 -5.61 23.06 5.49
CA SER A 284 -4.55 22.28 6.10
C SER A 284 -4.97 20.89 6.55
N PHE A 285 -3.99 20.07 6.92
CA PHE A 285 -4.20 18.78 7.56
C PHE A 285 -3.26 18.69 8.74
N SER A 286 -3.75 18.23 9.89
CA SER A 286 -2.98 18.19 11.13
C SER A 286 -3.43 17.08 12.06
N TYR A 287 -2.58 16.75 13.03
CA TYR A 287 -2.99 15.98 14.21
C TYR A 287 -2.17 16.38 15.45
N SER A 288 -2.66 16.04 16.64
CA SER A 288 -1.91 16.20 17.90
C SER A 288 -1.55 14.82 18.47
N ALA A 289 -0.40 14.70 19.14
CA ALA A 289 0.01 13.45 19.80
C ALA A 289 -0.39 13.37 21.28
N TYR A 290 -1.04 14.40 21.86
CA TYR A 290 -1.39 14.41 23.28
C TYR A 290 -2.78 13.80 23.56
N LYS A 291 -2.89 13.04 24.67
CA LYS A 291 -4.04 12.18 25.02
C LYS A 291 -5.33 12.94 25.33
N ASN A 292 -5.32 14.28 25.39
CA ASN A 292 -6.51 15.13 25.64
C ASN A 292 -6.70 16.24 24.58
N ALA A 293 -6.20 16.05 23.35
CA ALA A 293 -6.43 16.99 22.26
C ALA A 293 -7.85 16.80 21.68
N SER A 294 -8.87 17.32 22.37
CA SER A 294 -10.27 16.95 22.12
C SER A 294 -10.86 17.50 20.82
N THR A 295 -10.16 18.37 20.08
CA THR A 295 -10.53 18.84 18.73
C THR A 295 -9.26 19.24 17.95
N SER A 296 -9.37 19.49 16.64
CA SER A 296 -8.31 19.81 15.67
C SER A 296 -6.89 20.13 16.17
N GLY A 297 -5.88 19.47 15.59
CA GLY A 297 -4.48 19.70 15.92
C GLY A 297 -4.03 21.13 15.65
N ILE A 298 -4.53 21.75 14.57
CA ILE A 298 -4.22 23.15 14.23
C ILE A 298 -4.64 24.12 15.35
N LEU A 299 -5.78 23.87 16.00
CA LEU A 299 -6.29 24.71 17.09
C LEU A 299 -5.57 24.40 18.41
N TYR A 300 -5.06 23.18 18.57
CA TYR A 300 -4.47 22.68 19.81
C TYR A 300 -3.09 22.12 19.58
N SER A 301 -2.10 23.00 19.39
CA SER A 301 -0.68 22.66 19.29
C SER A 301 -0.47 21.33 18.56
N SER A 302 -0.42 21.34 17.24
CA SER A 302 -0.27 20.12 16.47
C SER A 302 1.14 19.54 16.61
N THR A 303 1.31 18.23 16.52
CA THR A 303 2.63 17.62 16.31
C THR A 303 3.17 17.93 14.91
N SER A 304 2.26 18.15 13.96
CA SER A 304 2.60 18.42 12.58
C SER A 304 1.40 18.80 11.75
N PHE A 305 1.59 19.71 10.80
CA PHE A 305 0.57 20.03 9.81
C PHE A 305 1.19 20.36 8.46
N VAL A 306 0.38 20.27 7.41
CA VAL A 306 0.69 20.79 6.08
C VAL A 306 -0.52 21.49 5.52
N GLY A 307 -0.30 22.61 4.85
CA GLY A 307 -1.38 23.45 4.36
C GLY A 307 -1.18 24.89 4.72
N CYS A 308 -2.28 25.64 4.71
CA CYS A 308 -2.26 27.00 5.19
C CYS A 308 -3.36 27.29 6.18
N SER A 309 -2.97 28.15 7.12
CA SER A 309 -3.72 28.58 8.29
C SER A 309 -3.55 30.09 8.39
N ASP A 310 -4.66 30.82 8.46
CA ASP A 310 -4.73 32.29 8.47
C ASP A 310 -3.82 32.94 7.41
N GLY A 311 -3.96 32.51 6.15
CA GLY A 311 -3.18 33.01 5.01
C GLY A 311 -1.70 32.60 4.98
N LYS A 312 -1.20 31.83 5.96
CA LYS A 312 0.20 31.39 6.02
C LYS A 312 0.34 29.92 5.66
N CYS A 313 1.02 29.67 4.54
CA CYS A 313 1.29 28.33 4.00
C CYS A 313 2.63 27.76 4.44
N CYS A 314 2.62 26.57 5.02
CA CYS A 314 3.83 25.84 5.38
C CYS A 314 3.54 24.36 5.65
N ALA A 315 4.60 23.56 5.67
CA ALA A 315 4.61 22.33 6.43
C ALA A 315 5.36 22.57 7.75
N CYS A 316 4.82 22.02 8.82
CA CYS A 316 5.50 21.99 10.10
C CYS A 316 5.48 20.56 10.65
N TYR A 317 6.61 20.11 11.19
CA TYR A 317 6.75 18.78 11.76
C TYR A 317 7.77 18.77 12.90
N GLY A 318 7.59 17.82 13.81
CA GLY A 318 8.51 17.58 14.93
C GLY A 318 9.81 16.87 14.54
N PRO A 319 10.78 16.82 15.47
CA PRO A 319 11.96 15.97 15.33
C PRO A 319 11.53 14.50 15.21
N ARG A 320 12.36 13.69 14.55
CA ARG A 320 12.11 12.25 14.39
C ARG A 320 11.90 11.60 15.75
N ARG A 321 10.82 10.82 15.89
CA ARG A 321 10.38 10.17 17.13
C ARG A 321 9.87 11.09 18.24
N GLY A 322 9.71 12.38 17.96
CA GLY A 322 9.11 13.32 18.89
C GLY A 322 7.64 13.00 19.18
N THR A 323 7.23 13.09 20.45
CA THR A 323 5.84 12.82 20.88
C THR A 323 5.11 14.05 21.42
N LYS A 324 5.78 15.19 21.50
CA LYS A 324 5.16 16.46 21.90
C LYS A 324 4.42 17.08 20.71
N ASN A 325 3.77 18.19 21.00
CA ASN A 325 3.23 19.08 20.00
C ASN A 325 4.34 20.03 19.53
N TYR A 326 4.47 20.25 18.22
CA TYR A 326 5.61 20.97 17.62
C TYR A 326 5.22 22.16 16.76
N CYS A 327 3.93 22.31 16.46
CA CYS A 327 3.44 23.17 15.41
C CYS A 327 2.15 23.85 15.86
N LEU A 328 2.20 25.15 16.04
CA LEU A 328 1.02 25.98 16.28
C LEU A 328 0.42 26.46 14.95
N LYS A 329 -0.73 27.11 15.04
CA LYS A 329 -1.31 27.87 13.93
C LYS A 329 -0.31 28.87 13.33
N ASN A 330 -0.57 29.28 12.10
CA ASN A 330 0.13 30.37 11.43
C ASN A 330 1.63 30.10 11.25
N CYS A 331 1.98 28.84 11.04
CA CYS A 331 3.36 28.39 10.75
C CYS A 331 4.35 28.67 11.88
N THR A 332 3.94 28.50 13.13
CA THR A 332 4.80 28.73 14.30
C THR A 332 5.29 27.41 14.89
N ALA A 333 6.60 27.23 14.97
CA ALA A 333 7.22 26.06 15.60
C ALA A 333 7.29 26.22 17.13
N ILE A 334 7.11 25.11 17.85
CA ILE A 334 7.31 24.99 19.30
C ILE A 334 8.03 23.68 19.62
N ASN A 335 8.58 23.53 20.83
CA ASN A 335 9.20 22.28 21.31
C ASN A 335 10.24 21.66 20.36
N GLY A 336 10.93 22.47 19.53
CA GLY A 336 11.89 21.98 18.53
C GLY A 336 11.27 21.56 17.19
N GLY A 337 10.04 21.99 16.90
CA GLY A 337 9.42 21.84 15.58
C GLY A 337 10.20 22.56 14.48
N THR A 338 10.08 22.04 13.26
CA THR A 338 10.66 22.64 12.05
C THR A 338 9.54 23.10 11.14
N VAL A 339 9.61 24.35 10.66
CA VAL A 339 8.68 24.93 9.68
C VAL A 339 9.42 25.11 8.36
N THR A 340 8.79 24.70 7.27
CA THR A 340 9.32 24.88 5.92
C THR A 340 8.22 25.30 4.94
N LYS A 341 8.60 26.12 3.96
CA LYS A 341 7.76 26.41 2.79
C LYS A 341 8.06 25.49 1.61
N ASN A 342 9.22 24.83 1.62
CA ASN A 342 9.58 23.80 0.66
C ASN A 342 9.16 22.45 1.23
N ALA A 343 7.98 21.98 0.81
CA ALA A 343 7.37 20.76 1.31
C ALA A 343 6.70 20.01 0.17
N HIS A 344 7.03 18.74 0.01
CA HIS A 344 6.38 17.85 -0.94
C HIS A 344 5.43 16.95 -0.15
N THR A 345 4.20 16.83 -0.63
CA THR A 345 3.12 16.13 0.06
C THR A 345 2.56 15.05 -0.85
N TRP A 346 2.43 13.84 -0.31
CA TRP A 346 1.71 12.75 -0.94
C TRP A 346 0.54 12.36 -0.07
N ILE A 347 -0.61 12.17 -0.72
CA ILE A 347 -1.84 11.78 -0.05
C ILE A 347 -2.26 10.44 -0.58
N TRP A 348 -2.40 9.50 0.33
CA TRP A 348 -2.71 8.11 0.04
C TRP A 348 -4.02 7.71 0.69
N ILE A 349 -4.73 6.75 0.10
CA ILE A 349 -5.88 6.12 0.72
C ILE A 349 -5.68 4.62 0.80
N ARG A 350 -6.36 3.97 1.73
CA ARG A 350 -6.47 2.52 1.79
C ARG A 350 -7.93 2.14 1.92
N SER A 351 -8.43 1.30 1.01
CA SER A 351 -9.84 0.86 0.94
C SER A 351 -10.16 -0.30 1.88
N SER A 352 -9.17 -1.13 2.15
CA SER A 352 -9.23 -2.25 3.08
C SER A 352 -7.85 -2.48 3.67
N VAL A 353 -7.76 -2.94 4.90
CA VAL A 353 -6.47 -3.43 5.40
C VAL A 353 -6.18 -4.74 4.67
N PRO A 354 -5.02 -4.89 4.01
CA PRO A 354 -4.64 -6.16 3.41
C PRO A 354 -4.86 -7.26 4.42
N LYS A 355 -5.48 -8.36 3.97
CA LYS A 355 -5.49 -9.60 4.73
C LYS A 355 -4.05 -9.85 5.16
N ARG A 356 -3.08 -10.09 4.25
CA ARG A 356 -1.68 -10.49 4.54
C ARG A 356 -0.90 -9.61 5.53
N ALA A 357 -1.44 -8.47 5.97
CA ALA A 357 -1.09 -7.92 7.27
C ALA A 357 -1.37 -8.89 8.46
N TRP A 358 -1.83 -10.13 8.19
CA TRP A 358 -1.82 -11.26 9.11
C TRP A 358 -0.41 -11.51 9.65
N ARG A 359 -0.10 -11.62 10.94
CA ARG A 359 -0.85 -11.58 12.20
C ARG A 359 0.22 -11.50 13.29
N LYS A 360 0.27 -10.43 14.08
CA LYS A 360 1.34 -10.24 15.06
C LYS A 360 1.02 -10.73 16.49
N CYS A 361 -0.15 -11.32 16.74
CA CYS A 361 -0.51 -11.83 18.07
C CYS A 361 -0.41 -13.36 18.10
N ILE A 362 0.49 -13.88 18.94
CA ILE A 362 0.70 -15.31 19.16
C ILE A 362 -0.07 -15.72 20.41
N GLU A 363 -1.02 -16.64 20.28
CA GLU A 363 -1.71 -17.28 21.41
C GLU A 363 -1.21 -18.72 21.57
N TYR A 364 -1.10 -19.18 22.81
CA TYR A 364 -0.83 -20.57 23.11
C TYR A 364 -1.40 -20.95 24.49
N ILE A 365 -1.59 -22.24 24.72
CA ILE A 365 -2.20 -22.77 25.94
C ILE A 365 -1.10 -23.38 26.81
N LYS A 366 -1.02 -22.97 28.07
CA LYS A 366 -0.23 -23.66 29.09
C LYS A 366 -1.17 -24.40 30.05
N THR A 367 -0.75 -25.58 30.48
CA THR A 367 -1.43 -26.31 31.55
C THR A 367 -0.72 -25.98 32.84
N ASP A 368 -1.44 -25.54 33.87
CA ASP A 368 -0.87 -25.31 35.19
C ASP A 368 -0.61 -26.63 35.94
N SER A 369 -0.01 -26.52 37.13
CA SER A 369 0.32 -27.66 38.00
C SER A 369 -0.90 -28.49 38.42
N ASN A 370 -2.11 -27.93 38.28
CA ASN A 370 -3.36 -28.58 38.66
C ASN A 370 -4.09 -29.17 37.44
N GLY A 371 -3.45 -29.18 36.26
CA GLY A 371 -4.06 -29.69 35.03
C GLY A 371 -5.00 -28.70 34.34
N ILE A 372 -5.10 -27.46 34.81
CA ILE A 372 -6.01 -26.45 34.24
C ILE A 372 -5.31 -25.73 33.09
N LYS A 373 -5.98 -25.68 31.95
CA LYS A 373 -5.50 -24.99 30.74
C LYS A 373 -5.78 -23.49 30.84
N HIS A 374 -4.74 -22.68 30.69
CA HIS A 374 -4.81 -21.23 30.60
C HIS A 374 -4.28 -20.76 29.25
N THR A 375 -4.96 -19.79 28.64
CA THR A 375 -4.50 -19.13 27.41
C THR A 375 -3.53 -18.01 27.75
N TYR A 376 -2.44 -17.92 27.00
CA TYR A 376 -1.43 -16.88 27.07
C TYR A 376 -1.20 -16.26 25.70
N ARG A 377 -0.76 -15.00 25.69
CA ARG A 377 -0.33 -14.26 24.50
C ARG A 377 1.08 -13.71 24.68
N ILE A 378 1.79 -13.47 23.57
CA ILE A 378 3.09 -12.78 23.58
C ILE A 378 2.89 -11.30 23.23
N ASN A 379 3.40 -10.41 24.09
CA ASN A 379 3.43 -8.97 23.85
C ASN A 379 4.45 -8.62 22.75
N GLU A 380 4.01 -7.96 21.68
CA GLU A 380 4.80 -7.68 20.47
C GLU A 380 6.01 -6.76 20.71
N ASP A 381 5.90 -5.83 21.65
CA ASP A 381 6.94 -4.82 21.91
C ASP A 381 8.03 -5.33 22.86
N THR A 382 7.67 -6.27 23.73
CA THR A 382 8.54 -6.72 24.83
C THR A 382 8.97 -8.18 24.70
N GLY A 383 8.25 -9.00 23.93
CA GLY A 383 8.44 -10.45 23.86
C GLY A 383 8.03 -11.18 25.14
N ILE A 384 7.36 -10.50 26.06
CA ILE A 384 6.95 -11.03 27.37
C ILE A 384 5.58 -11.67 27.26
N GLU A 385 5.38 -12.76 27.99
CA GLU A 385 4.10 -13.45 28.08
C GLU A 385 3.09 -12.71 28.96
N GLU A 386 1.83 -12.69 28.53
CA GLU A 386 0.70 -12.13 29.27
C GLU A 386 -0.43 -13.16 29.32
N LYS A 387 -1.08 -13.31 30.49
CA LYS A 387 -2.23 -14.20 30.64
C LYS A 387 -3.46 -13.61 29.95
N GLY A 388 -4.13 -14.41 29.12
CA GLY A 388 -5.30 -14.02 28.35
C GLY A 388 -5.17 -14.33 26.86
N SER A 389 -6.30 -14.28 26.16
CA SER A 389 -6.35 -14.36 24.69
C SER A 389 -5.99 -12.99 24.08
N CYS A 390 -5.60 -12.98 22.81
CA CYS A 390 -5.73 -11.80 21.97
C CYS A 390 -7.19 -11.30 22.07
N ALA A 391 -7.37 -9.98 22.16
CA ALA A 391 -8.68 -9.40 22.35
C ALA A 391 -9.61 -9.79 21.19
N TYR A 392 -10.78 -10.35 21.52
CA TYR A 392 -11.82 -10.74 20.55
C TYR A 392 -12.67 -9.56 20.05
N SER A 393 -12.23 -8.31 20.22
CA SER A 393 -12.83 -7.16 19.54
C SER A 393 -12.17 -6.98 18.18
N GLU A 394 -12.86 -7.40 17.12
CA GLU A 394 -12.59 -7.06 15.71
C GLU A 394 -11.11 -7.05 15.27
N GLU A 395 -10.54 -8.24 15.06
CA GLU A 395 -9.53 -8.57 14.03
C GLU A 395 -8.97 -9.97 14.37
N VAL A 396 -9.53 -11.02 13.76
CA VAL A 396 -9.18 -12.42 14.11
C VAL A 396 -7.81 -12.80 13.54
N ARG A 397 -6.84 -13.01 14.44
CA ARG A 397 -5.41 -13.22 14.17
C ARG A 397 -4.81 -14.62 14.59
N LYS A 398 -4.94 -15.75 13.85
CA LYS A 398 -4.04 -16.96 13.87
C LYS A 398 -2.66 -16.85 13.13
N SER A 399 -1.57 -16.57 13.82
CA SER A 399 -0.23 -16.46 13.23
C SER A 399 0.35 -17.80 12.76
N GLY A 400 1.18 -17.77 11.72
CA GLY A 400 2.42 -18.53 11.68
C GLY A 400 3.54 -17.52 11.94
N ALA A 401 4.16 -17.56 13.12
CA ALA A 401 5.06 -16.48 13.56
C ALA A 401 6.52 -16.94 13.55
N VAL A 402 7.35 -16.22 12.79
CA VAL A 402 8.82 -16.18 12.93
C VAL A 402 9.17 -14.93 13.73
N LEU A 403 9.74 -15.09 14.92
CA LEU A 403 10.31 -13.99 15.71
C LEU A 403 11.70 -13.62 15.17
N VAL A 404 12.09 -12.34 15.20
CA VAL A 404 13.44 -11.93 14.79
C VAL A 404 14.25 -11.48 16.00
N ALA A 405 15.35 -12.17 16.29
CA ALA A 405 16.26 -11.81 17.38
C ALA A 405 17.60 -11.29 16.84
N PRO A 406 18.12 -10.16 17.36
CA PRO A 406 19.38 -9.60 16.90
C PRO A 406 20.62 -10.37 17.37
N ASN A 407 20.54 -11.11 18.48
CA ASN A 407 21.65 -11.88 19.03
C ASN A 407 21.15 -12.93 20.04
N GLU A 408 22.03 -13.83 20.47
CA GLU A 408 21.72 -14.91 21.42
C GLU A 408 21.19 -14.39 22.77
N MET A 409 21.65 -13.23 23.22
CA MET A 409 21.20 -12.62 24.48
C MET A 409 19.73 -12.17 24.40
N ALA A 410 19.28 -11.75 23.23
CA ALA A 410 17.87 -11.46 22.97
C ALA A 410 17.04 -12.76 22.88
N VAL A 411 17.60 -13.84 22.33
CA VAL A 411 16.94 -15.16 22.31
C VAL A 411 16.63 -15.65 23.72
N LYS A 412 17.58 -15.51 24.65
CA LYS A 412 17.39 -15.92 26.06
C LYS A 412 16.29 -15.14 26.79
N LYS A 413 15.85 -13.99 26.26
CA LYS A 413 14.74 -13.20 26.81
C LYS A 413 13.38 -13.61 26.24
N ILE A 414 13.37 -14.37 25.15
CA ILE A 414 12.13 -14.83 24.51
C ILE A 414 11.64 -16.06 25.27
N HIS A 415 10.39 -16.00 25.73
CA HIS A 415 9.77 -17.14 26.39
C HIS A 415 9.61 -18.30 25.39
N SER A 416 10.04 -19.48 25.82
CA SER A 416 10.17 -20.64 24.97
C SER A 416 8.84 -21.40 24.90
N ALA A 417 8.23 -21.46 23.71
CA ALA A 417 6.97 -22.16 23.44
C ALA A 417 7.16 -23.15 22.28
N PRO A 418 6.79 -24.43 22.42
CA PRO A 418 6.94 -25.42 21.35
C PRO A 418 6.26 -24.98 20.04
N GLY A 419 6.95 -25.13 18.92
CA GLY A 419 6.49 -24.74 17.57
C GLY A 419 6.78 -23.28 17.18
N LEU A 420 7.37 -22.47 18.07
CA LEU A 420 7.75 -21.09 17.77
C LEU A 420 8.94 -21.04 16.82
N LEU A 421 8.85 -20.27 15.73
CA LEU A 421 9.96 -20.05 14.82
C LEU A 421 10.74 -18.77 15.20
N LEU A 422 12.06 -18.79 15.04
CA LEU A 422 12.94 -17.71 15.41
C LEU A 422 14.05 -17.53 14.37
N TYR A 423 14.14 -16.37 13.74
CA TYR A 423 15.24 -15.98 12.88
C TYR A 423 16.24 -15.11 13.65
N ARG A 424 17.50 -15.55 13.74
CA ARG A 424 18.58 -14.79 14.40
C ARG A 424 19.38 -14.01 13.37
N SER A 425 19.17 -12.70 13.29
CA SER A 425 19.66 -11.88 12.18
C SER A 425 21.18 -11.72 12.13
N LYS A 426 21.88 -11.78 13.27
CA LYS A 426 23.36 -11.72 13.31
C LYS A 426 24.01 -12.92 12.61
N ASP A 427 23.44 -14.10 12.81
CA ASP A 427 24.03 -15.34 12.31
C ASP A 427 23.25 -15.92 11.12
N LYS A 428 22.16 -15.25 10.72
CA LYS A 428 21.31 -15.59 9.58
C LYS A 428 20.77 -17.02 9.64
N LYS A 429 20.32 -17.44 10.83
CA LYS A 429 19.83 -18.82 11.10
C LYS A 429 18.37 -18.81 11.55
N LEU A 430 17.60 -19.79 11.07
CA LEU A 430 16.23 -20.05 11.49
C LEU A 430 16.21 -21.20 12.51
N PHE A 431 15.47 -21.02 13.60
CA PHE A 431 15.29 -21.99 14.67
C PHE A 431 13.81 -22.30 14.88
N VAL A 432 13.49 -23.50 15.35
CA VAL A 432 12.20 -23.86 15.92
C VAL A 432 12.37 -24.28 17.37
N HIS A 433 11.53 -23.80 18.26
CA HIS A 433 11.53 -24.29 19.63
C HIS A 433 10.82 -25.64 19.69
N GLY A 434 11.53 -26.70 20.08
CA GLY A 434 10.96 -28.01 20.38
C GLY A 434 10.27 -28.02 21.74
N GLU A 435 10.11 -29.20 22.35
CA GLU A 435 9.51 -29.29 23.69
C GLU A 435 10.39 -28.71 24.80
N LYS A 436 11.71 -28.69 24.61
CA LYS A 436 12.68 -28.31 25.66
C LYS A 436 13.77 -27.34 25.21
N GLU A 437 14.01 -27.19 23.92
CA GLU A 437 15.13 -26.40 23.40
C GLU A 437 14.88 -25.85 22.00
N TRP A 438 15.70 -24.86 21.60
CA TRP A 438 15.72 -24.31 20.26
C TRP A 438 16.57 -25.16 19.32
N ASN A 439 15.94 -25.69 18.27
CA ASN A 439 16.57 -26.48 17.22
C ASN A 439 16.80 -25.61 15.99
N GLU A 440 18.01 -25.63 15.42
CA GLU A 440 18.29 -24.98 14.14
C GLU A 440 17.58 -25.73 13.01
N LEU A 441 16.84 -25.00 12.16
CA LEU A 441 16.13 -25.56 11.02
C LEU A 441 16.90 -25.36 9.71
N ALA A 442 17.52 -24.19 9.52
CA ALA A 442 18.22 -23.86 8.27
C ALA A 442 19.10 -22.61 8.42
N MET A 443 20.09 -22.47 7.54
CA MET A 443 20.80 -21.22 7.29
C MET A 443 20.14 -20.43 6.14
N GLU A 444 20.23 -19.10 6.15
CA GLU A 444 19.56 -18.21 5.17
C GLU A 444 19.85 -18.56 3.69
N ASN A 445 21.05 -19.03 3.39
CA ASN A 445 21.49 -19.49 2.07
C ASN A 445 20.84 -20.81 1.61
N GLU A 446 20.26 -21.59 2.52
CA GLU A 446 19.49 -22.80 2.21
C GLU A 446 18.00 -22.50 1.99
N VAL A 447 17.50 -21.42 2.61
CA VAL A 447 16.11 -20.97 2.49
C VAL A 447 15.87 -20.12 1.24
N SER A 448 16.92 -19.50 0.68
CA SER A 448 16.84 -18.65 -0.53
C SER A 448 16.62 -19.41 -1.86
N ASN A 449 16.51 -20.74 -1.84
CA ASN A 449 16.27 -21.58 -3.02
C ASN A 449 14.81 -22.09 -3.12
N PHE A 450 13.88 -21.50 -2.38
CA PHE A 450 12.44 -21.77 -2.46
C PHE A 450 11.65 -20.63 -3.10
#